data_AF-A0A1H7SPX4-F1
#
_entry.id   AF-A0A1H7SPX4-F1
#
_cell.length_a   1.000
_cell.length_b   1.000
_cell.length_c   1.000
_cell.angle_alpha   90.00
_cell.angle_beta   90.00
_cell.angle_gamma   90.00
#
_symmetry.space_group_name_H-M   'P 1'
#
loop_
_entity.id
_entity.type
_entity.pdbx_description
1 polymer ?
#
loop_
_entity_poly.entity_id
_entity_poly.type
_entity_poly.pdbx_seq_one_letter_code
_entity_poly.pdbx_strand_id
1 'polypeptide(L)'
;MGGTEAARPNRLISSISNTYSKILLNPSYRYLLLLLGAPVNLVVFLFYMVQRKKDDYAAAENRIRSEMLAAGYLEALRSEMMEQQKRKHEFFKQTISEAQLKQEVDKIAEARFREVLKDRTAKDLKLNNRKRLTLADTFGSLIENPLFFIISLIPGLLMYILIFLYSNPYLKYILERLVMTVFVIFGVAVLVFTILHLSPFNPAANILGETATPEQIAAFNKMHGLDQGYLTQLWNNIKGIAYFDLGKSFSGNEEITSSIARKFPITLTLTVISLIIAIAIALPIGIISATRPNSFFDYTFMFIALIGLSIPNFWQGLIFILNFSIKLQWLPATFNPENWLSMIMPVIVLGTGLTASVARMTRSSTLEVINEDYMITARAKGLGKRTILMKHAVRNAIIPIITVIGLQFGGMLGGSAVTEKVFNISGIGSYIVDKQFIPDIPAIMGGVVYTAITISLVNVIIDILYAFFDPRIRSKMKQY
;
A
#
# COMPACT_ATOMS: atom_id res chain seq x y z
N MET A 1 45.20 -40.17 3.12
CA MET A 1 44.65 -38.99 2.45
C MET A 1 43.14 -39.17 2.33
N GLY A 2 42.39 -38.75 3.34
CA GLY A 2 40.92 -38.80 3.35
C GLY A 2 40.42 -37.40 3.65
N GLY A 3 40.36 -36.56 2.61
CA GLY A 3 39.80 -35.22 2.74
C GLY A 3 38.28 -35.34 2.86
N THR A 4 37.75 -35.05 4.04
CA THR A 4 36.32 -34.80 4.23
C THR A 4 35.93 -33.59 3.36
N GLU A 5 35.23 -33.84 2.26
CA GLU A 5 34.52 -32.80 1.53
C GLU A 5 33.57 -32.09 2.49
N ALA A 6 33.91 -30.86 2.89
CA ALA A 6 32.99 -29.98 3.58
C ALA A 6 31.79 -29.74 2.64
N ALA A 7 30.65 -30.35 2.98
CA ALA A 7 29.40 -30.20 2.24
C ALA A 7 29.08 -28.72 2.07
N ARG A 8 28.96 -28.25 0.82
CA ARG A 8 28.59 -26.86 0.52
C ARG A 8 27.21 -26.59 1.16
N PRO A 9 27.06 -25.54 1.98
CA PRO A 9 25.79 -25.26 2.65
C PRO A 9 24.69 -25.07 1.60
N ASN A 10 23.56 -25.75 1.80
CA ASN A 10 22.41 -25.71 0.91
C ASN A 10 21.94 -24.24 0.76
N ARG A 11 21.93 -23.73 -0.47
CA ARG A 11 21.60 -22.31 -0.77
C ARG A 11 20.25 -21.88 -0.22
N LEU A 12 19.30 -22.81 -0.13
CA LEU A 12 17.98 -22.56 0.45
C LEU A 12 18.07 -22.28 1.95
N ILE A 13 18.79 -23.13 2.70
CA ILE A 13 18.90 -23.05 4.16
C ILE A 13 19.61 -21.76 4.57
N SER A 14 20.69 -21.41 3.88
CA SER A 14 21.42 -20.15 4.14
C SER A 14 20.57 -18.92 3.81
N SER A 15 19.75 -18.96 2.76
CA SER A 15 18.79 -17.90 2.44
C SER A 15 17.72 -17.74 3.53
N ILE A 16 17.14 -18.84 4.03
CA ILE A 16 16.15 -18.84 5.11
C ILE A 16 16.75 -18.26 6.41
N SER A 17 17.93 -18.72 6.81
CA SER A 17 18.64 -18.25 8.01
C SER A 17 18.96 -16.75 7.94
N ASN A 18 19.52 -16.29 6.82
CA ASN A 18 19.81 -14.87 6.62
C ASN A 18 18.54 -14.01 6.67
N THR A 19 17.45 -14.49 6.09
CA THR A 19 16.18 -13.76 6.05
C THR A 19 15.52 -13.72 7.42
N TYR A 20 15.55 -14.83 8.18
CA TYR A 20 15.10 -14.88 9.56
C TYR A 20 15.84 -13.85 10.43
N SER A 21 17.17 -13.76 10.29
CA SER A 21 17.99 -12.76 10.98
C SER A 21 17.58 -11.32 10.63
N LYS A 22 17.41 -11.02 9.34
CA LYS A 22 16.93 -9.71 8.87
C LYS A 22 15.55 -9.35 9.44
N ILE A 23 14.62 -10.30 9.49
CA ILE A 23 13.27 -10.08 10.01
C ILE A 23 13.31 -9.76 11.51
N LEU A 24 14.12 -10.47 12.29
CA LEU A 24 14.26 -10.23 13.73
C LEU A 24 14.79 -8.84 14.08
N LEU A 25 15.58 -8.22 13.19
CA LEU A 25 16.08 -6.85 13.36
C LEU A 25 15.00 -5.79 13.12
N ASN A 26 13.93 -6.12 12.38
CA ASN A 26 12.87 -5.18 12.06
C ASN A 26 11.72 -5.24 13.10
N PRO A 27 11.45 -4.17 13.86
CA PRO A 27 10.50 -4.21 14.97
C PRO A 27 9.09 -4.69 14.60
N SER A 28 8.55 -4.26 13.45
CA SER A 28 7.20 -4.62 13.03
C SER A 28 7.07 -6.11 12.66
N TYR A 29 8.04 -6.64 11.93
CA TYR A 29 8.03 -8.02 11.46
C TYR A 29 8.55 -9.03 12.48
N ARG A 30 9.35 -8.59 13.45
CA ARG A 30 9.85 -9.44 14.54
C ARG A 30 8.72 -10.11 15.30
N TYR A 31 7.70 -9.35 15.72
CA TYR A 31 6.58 -9.91 16.48
C TYR A 31 5.77 -10.90 15.64
N LEU A 32 5.56 -10.59 14.36
CA LEU A 32 4.86 -11.47 13.43
C LEU A 32 5.62 -12.79 13.23
N LEU A 33 6.94 -12.74 13.05
CA LEU A 33 7.79 -13.93 12.93
C LEU A 33 7.72 -14.81 14.18
N LEU A 34 7.78 -14.17 15.35
CA LEU A 34 7.72 -14.88 16.64
C LEU A 34 6.35 -15.53 16.85
N LEU A 35 5.26 -14.83 16.52
CA LEU A 35 3.89 -15.32 16.67
C LEU A 35 3.55 -16.43 15.67
N LEU A 36 3.82 -16.22 14.38
CA LEU A 36 3.54 -17.20 13.33
C LEU A 36 4.41 -18.46 13.40
N GLY A 37 5.56 -18.36 14.08
CA GLY A 37 6.46 -19.49 14.32
C GLY A 37 6.56 -19.88 15.79
N ALA A 38 5.57 -19.54 16.63
CA ALA A 38 5.69 -19.68 18.08
C ALA A 38 6.20 -21.06 18.55
N PRO A 39 5.73 -22.20 18.00
CA PRO A 39 6.26 -23.50 18.42
C PRO A 39 7.73 -23.71 18.04
N VAL A 40 8.12 -23.31 16.83
CA VAL A 40 9.50 -23.44 16.34
C VAL A 40 10.43 -22.50 17.11
N ASN A 41 10.03 -21.24 17.27
CA ASN A 41 10.78 -20.24 18.02
C ASN A 41 10.93 -20.61 19.50
N LEU A 42 9.95 -21.29 20.10
CA LEU A 42 10.07 -21.81 21.46
C LEU A 42 11.19 -22.85 21.55
N VAL A 43 11.24 -23.81 20.62
CA VAL A 43 12.33 -24.81 20.57
C VAL A 43 13.68 -24.13 20.35
N VAL A 44 13.76 -23.20 19.40
CA VAL A 44 14.98 -22.40 19.14
C VAL A 44 15.40 -21.64 20.39
N PHE A 45 14.45 -21.05 21.12
CA PHE A 45 14.71 -20.32 22.35
C PHE A 45 15.21 -21.22 23.48
N LEU A 46 14.64 -22.42 23.64
CA LEU A 46 15.12 -23.41 24.61
C LEU A 46 16.56 -23.83 24.31
N PHE A 47 16.87 -24.13 23.05
CA PHE A 47 18.24 -24.43 22.61
C PHE A 47 19.18 -23.22 22.81
N TYR A 48 18.71 -22.02 22.51
CA TYR A 48 19.45 -20.78 22.72
C TYR A 48 19.80 -20.59 24.19
N MET A 49 18.87 -20.83 25.12
CA MET A 49 19.15 -20.73 26.56
C MET A 49 20.21 -21.73 27.02
N VAL A 50 20.20 -22.96 26.49
CA VAL A 50 21.19 -23.99 26.81
C VAL A 50 22.57 -23.64 26.24
N GLN A 51 22.62 -23.19 24.99
CA GLN A 51 23.88 -22.80 24.32
C GLN A 51 24.47 -21.52 24.92
N ARG A 52 23.62 -20.55 25.28
CA ARG A 52 24.05 -19.28 25.90
C ARG A 52 24.74 -19.49 27.24
N LYS A 53 24.37 -20.51 28.03
CA LYS A 53 25.08 -20.86 29.28
C LYS A 53 26.52 -21.32 29.04
N LYS A 54 26.83 -21.77 27.81
CA LYS A 54 28.17 -22.17 27.37
C LYS A 54 28.87 -21.09 26.53
N ASP A 55 28.24 -19.93 26.34
CA ASP A 55 28.77 -18.85 25.49
C ASP A 55 29.90 -18.09 26.21
N ASP A 56 31.03 -17.99 25.52
CA ASP A 56 32.23 -17.27 25.97
C ASP A 56 32.00 -15.76 26.14
N TYR A 57 30.90 -15.21 25.62
CA TYR A 57 30.58 -13.78 25.74
C TYR A 57 30.60 -13.30 27.19
N ALA A 58 29.98 -14.04 28.11
CA ALA A 58 29.93 -13.64 29.52
C ALA A 58 31.31 -13.68 30.18
N ALA A 59 32.15 -14.65 29.81
CA ALA A 59 33.53 -14.73 30.29
C ALA A 59 34.39 -13.59 29.74
N ALA A 60 34.27 -13.29 28.44
CA ALA A 60 34.97 -12.19 27.78
C ALA A 60 34.52 -10.82 28.31
N GLU A 61 33.22 -10.59 28.47
CA GLU A 61 32.67 -9.36 29.04
C GLU A 61 33.17 -9.15 30.48
N ASN A 62 33.16 -10.20 31.31
CA ASN A 62 33.65 -10.11 32.69
C ASN A 62 35.17 -9.86 32.76
N ARG A 63 35.96 -10.48 31.88
CA ARG A 63 37.41 -10.24 31.77
C ARG A 63 37.67 -8.78 31.41
N ILE A 64 37.09 -8.30 30.30
CA ILE A 64 37.29 -6.93 29.80
C ILE A 64 36.77 -5.90 30.80
N ARG A 65 35.62 -6.18 31.44
CA ARG A 65 35.10 -5.34 32.52
C ARG A 65 36.09 -5.22 33.67
N SER A 66 36.68 -6.33 34.09
CA SER A 66 37.66 -6.35 35.18
C SER A 66 38.93 -5.58 34.80
N GLU A 67 39.43 -5.73 33.57
CA GLU A 67 40.56 -4.97 33.03
C GLU A 67 40.26 -3.46 32.97
N MET A 68 39.07 -3.07 32.52
CA MET A 68 38.65 -1.67 32.44
C MET A 68 38.49 -1.03 33.82
N LEU A 69 37.98 -1.78 34.81
CA LEU A 69 37.88 -1.32 36.19
C LEU A 69 39.26 -1.21 36.86
N ALA A 70 40.13 -2.21 36.65
CA ALA A 70 41.50 -2.18 37.16
C ALA A 70 42.33 -1.02 36.57
N ALA A 71 42.07 -0.65 35.32
CA ALA A 71 42.66 0.51 34.66
C ALA A 71 42.07 1.86 35.12
N GLY A 72 41.09 1.87 36.04
CA GLY A 72 40.44 3.10 36.53
C GLY A 72 39.61 3.82 35.47
N TYR A 73 39.15 3.12 34.42
CA TYR A 73 38.48 3.74 33.29
C TYR A 73 37.11 4.32 33.67
N LEU A 74 36.40 3.69 34.61
CA LEU A 74 35.10 4.18 35.10
C LEU A 74 35.28 5.49 35.88
N GLU A 75 36.32 5.57 36.70
CA GLU A 75 36.68 6.75 37.49
C GLU A 75 37.13 7.91 36.58
N ALA A 76 37.90 7.61 35.54
CA ALA A 76 38.26 8.59 34.51
C ALA A 76 37.02 9.13 33.78
N LEU A 77 36.09 8.25 33.38
CA LEU A 77 34.80 8.63 32.79
C LEU A 77 33.97 9.50 33.73
N ARG A 78 33.89 9.16 35.02
CA ARG A 78 33.21 9.97 36.04
C ARG A 78 33.81 11.37 36.12
N SER A 79 35.13 11.49 36.13
CA SER A 79 35.82 12.79 36.18
C SER A 79 35.56 13.63 34.91
N GLU A 80 35.66 13.02 33.73
CA GLU A 80 35.37 13.70 32.45
C GLU A 80 33.92 14.17 32.38
N MET A 81 32.97 13.32 32.76
CA MET A 81 31.54 13.66 32.78
C MET A 81 31.22 14.71 33.83
N MET A 82 31.89 14.71 34.98
CA MET A 82 31.76 15.74 36.01
C MET A 82 32.14 17.12 35.46
N GLU A 83 33.28 17.25 34.78
CA GLU A 83 33.67 18.51 34.16
C GLU A 83 32.72 18.94 33.04
N GLN A 84 32.28 18.01 32.20
CA GLN A 84 31.33 18.31 31.13
C GLN A 84 29.99 18.81 31.67
N GLN A 85 29.44 18.16 32.71
CA GLN A 85 28.17 18.60 33.30
C GLN A 85 28.32 19.94 34.03
N LYS A 86 29.42 20.17 34.76
CA LYS A 86 29.70 21.48 35.38
C LYS A 86 29.74 22.60 34.33
N ARG A 87 30.52 22.44 33.26
CA ARG A 87 30.58 23.41 32.15
C ARG A 87 29.23 23.65 31.50
N LYS A 88 28.42 22.59 31.34
CA LYS A 88 27.07 22.68 30.78
C LYS A 88 26.15 23.51 31.69
N HIS A 89 26.11 23.23 33.00
CA HIS A 89 25.27 23.99 33.93
C HIS A 89 25.72 25.44 34.08
N GLU A 90 27.04 25.71 34.05
CA GLU A 90 27.59 27.07 34.01
C GLU A 90 27.14 27.82 32.75
N PHE A 91 27.24 27.20 31.57
CA PHE A 91 26.80 27.78 30.29
C PHE A 91 25.31 28.13 30.29
N PHE A 92 24.45 27.27 30.84
CA PHE A 92 23.00 27.49 30.91
C PHE A 92 22.54 28.26 32.16
N LYS A 93 23.45 28.72 33.03
CA LYS A 93 23.16 29.44 34.28
C LYS A 93 22.16 28.71 35.20
N GLN A 94 22.25 27.38 35.26
CA GLN A 94 21.38 26.54 36.09
C GLN A 94 22.08 26.15 37.40
N THR A 95 21.40 26.27 38.53
CA THR A 95 21.90 25.81 39.83
C THR A 95 21.46 24.37 40.09
N ILE A 96 22.42 23.47 40.29
CA ILE A 96 22.19 22.06 40.63
C ILE A 96 22.89 21.73 41.94
N SER A 97 22.25 20.90 42.78
CA SER A 97 22.87 20.41 44.02
C SER A 97 24.01 19.45 43.69
N GLU A 98 25.10 19.48 44.47
CA GLU A 98 26.24 18.55 44.28
C GLU A 98 25.83 17.08 44.30
N ALA A 99 24.82 16.73 45.12
CA ALA A 99 24.30 15.37 45.19
C ALA A 99 23.58 14.95 43.90
N GLN A 100 22.79 15.86 43.31
CA GLN A 100 22.06 15.62 42.06
C GLN A 100 23.04 15.55 40.87
N LEU A 101 24.03 16.44 40.85
CA LEU A 101 25.09 16.45 39.83
C LEU A 101 25.87 15.14 39.85
N LYS A 102 26.27 14.67 41.04
CA LYS A 102 26.98 13.39 41.18
C LYS A 102 26.15 12.21 40.69
N GLN A 103 24.86 12.18 41.02
CA GLN A 103 23.96 11.10 40.58
C GLN A 103 23.76 11.09 39.05
N GLU A 104 23.64 12.27 38.42
CA GLU A 104 23.52 12.38 36.97
C GLU A 104 24.82 11.96 36.26
N VAL A 105 25.97 12.41 36.79
CA VAL A 105 27.30 12.02 36.31
C VAL A 105 27.51 10.51 36.41
N ASP A 106 27.16 9.89 37.54
CA ASP A 106 27.28 8.44 37.74
C ASP A 106 26.41 7.69 36.72
N LYS A 107 25.16 8.12 36.53
CA LYS A 107 24.25 7.50 35.56
C LYS A 107 24.79 7.56 34.12
N ILE A 108 25.33 8.71 33.72
CA ILE A 108 25.90 8.91 32.38
C ILE A 108 27.20 8.12 32.21
N ALA A 109 28.09 8.18 33.20
CA ALA A 109 29.36 7.46 33.19
C ALA A 109 29.14 5.94 33.11
N GLU A 110 28.19 5.39 33.87
CA GLU A 110 27.83 3.97 33.80
C GLU A 110 27.17 3.59 32.48
N ALA A 111 26.33 4.46 31.90
CA ALA A 111 25.75 4.22 30.57
C ALA A 111 26.84 4.15 29.50
N ARG A 112 27.78 5.11 29.49
CA ARG A 112 28.89 5.18 28.53
C ARG A 112 29.89 4.05 28.74
N PHE A 113 30.19 3.70 30.00
CA PHE A 113 31.01 2.53 30.33
C PHE A 113 30.41 1.24 29.78
N ARG A 114 29.09 1.03 29.94
CA ARG A 114 28.40 -0.15 29.39
C ARG A 114 28.44 -0.19 27.86
N GLU A 115 28.36 0.95 27.19
CA GLU A 115 28.46 1.04 25.73
C GLU A 115 29.86 0.67 25.25
N VAL A 116 30.90 1.28 25.84
CA VAL A 116 32.30 0.98 25.50
C VAL A 116 32.67 -0.46 25.83
N LEU A 117 32.18 -0.99 26.96
CA LEU A 117 32.37 -2.39 27.33
C LEU A 117 31.78 -3.33 26.28
N LYS A 118 30.55 -3.08 25.81
CA LYS A 118 29.92 -3.86 24.74
C LYS A 118 30.72 -3.82 23.45
N ASP A 119 31.20 -2.64 23.06
CA ASP A 119 32.00 -2.46 21.84
C ASP A 119 33.35 -3.16 21.90
N ARG A 120 34.06 -3.03 23.02
CA ARG A 120 35.34 -3.73 23.24
C ARG A 120 35.15 -5.24 23.28
N THR A 121 34.11 -5.72 23.96
CA THR A 121 33.77 -7.15 24.01
C THR A 121 33.42 -7.69 22.63
N ALA A 122 32.65 -6.94 21.83
CA ALA A 122 32.34 -7.33 20.45
C ALA A 122 33.59 -7.37 19.55
N LYS A 123 34.51 -6.41 19.71
CA LYS A 123 35.79 -6.39 18.98
C LYS A 123 36.70 -7.56 19.37
N ASP A 124 36.85 -7.84 20.65
CA ASP A 124 37.66 -8.96 21.18
C ASP A 124 37.14 -10.31 20.67
N LEU A 125 35.83 -10.52 20.69
CA LEU A 125 35.23 -11.73 20.15
C LEU A 125 35.49 -11.86 18.64
N LYS A 126 35.33 -10.78 17.87
CA LYS A 126 35.59 -10.76 16.43
C LYS A 126 37.06 -11.07 16.09
N LEU A 127 38.01 -10.56 16.88
CA LEU A 127 39.45 -10.83 16.73
C LEU A 127 39.78 -12.30 17.00
N ASN A 128 39.13 -12.92 17.99
CA ASN A 128 39.29 -14.33 18.33
C ASN A 128 38.43 -15.28 17.47
N ASN A 129 37.83 -14.76 16.38
CA ASN A 129 36.92 -15.48 15.49
C ASN A 129 35.70 -16.12 16.21
N ARG A 130 35.31 -15.57 17.35
CA ARG A 130 34.13 -15.95 18.14
C ARG A 130 33.02 -14.92 17.90
N LYS A 131 31.76 -15.35 17.96
CA LYS A 131 30.60 -14.45 17.83
C LYS A 131 29.68 -14.65 19.03
N ARG A 132 29.08 -13.55 19.49
CA ARG A 132 27.99 -13.61 20.47
C ARG A 132 26.87 -14.46 19.88
N LEU A 133 26.45 -15.50 20.59
CA LEU A 133 25.33 -16.32 20.14
C LEU A 133 24.04 -15.49 20.19
N THR A 134 23.38 -15.35 19.05
CA THR A 134 22.04 -14.76 18.96
C THR A 134 20.99 -15.84 18.75
N LEU A 135 19.72 -15.48 18.97
CA LEU A 135 18.59 -16.35 18.62
C LEU A 135 18.61 -16.71 17.13
N ALA A 136 19.01 -15.76 16.28
CA ALA A 136 19.14 -15.97 14.84
C ALA A 136 20.25 -16.98 14.49
N ASP A 137 21.40 -16.91 15.18
CA ASP A 137 22.49 -17.88 14.98
C ASP A 137 22.07 -19.29 15.44
N THR A 138 21.28 -19.36 16.53
CA THR A 138 20.75 -20.63 17.03
C THR A 138 19.75 -21.23 16.04
N PHE A 139 18.84 -20.41 15.49
CA PHE A 139 17.94 -20.85 14.42
C PHE A 139 18.72 -21.33 13.20
N GLY A 140 19.75 -20.57 12.78
CA GLY A 140 20.64 -20.89 11.66
C GLY A 140 21.29 -22.27 11.80
N SER A 141 21.86 -22.56 12.97
CA SER A 141 22.48 -23.87 13.22
C SER A 141 21.47 -25.02 13.31
N LEU A 142 20.28 -24.79 13.87
CA LEU A 142 19.23 -25.81 13.94
C LEU A 142 18.67 -26.15 12.57
N ILE A 143 18.48 -25.15 11.70
CA ILE A 143 17.87 -25.37 10.38
C ILE A 143 18.79 -26.09 9.38
N GLU A 144 20.10 -26.11 9.64
CA GLU A 144 21.05 -26.93 8.89
C GLU A 144 20.83 -28.44 9.14
N ASN A 145 20.21 -28.82 10.26
CA ASN A 145 19.83 -30.21 10.52
C ASN A 145 18.57 -30.60 9.72
N PRO A 146 18.64 -31.59 8.81
CA PRO A 146 17.50 -31.99 7.99
C PRO A 146 16.27 -32.43 8.78
N LEU A 147 16.47 -33.12 9.92
CA LEU A 147 15.37 -33.58 10.77
C LEU A 147 14.65 -32.41 11.42
N PHE A 148 15.40 -31.44 11.95
CA PHE A 148 14.81 -30.24 12.54
C PHE A 148 14.02 -29.46 11.49
N PHE A 149 14.59 -29.26 10.29
CA PHE A 149 13.89 -28.57 9.20
C PHE A 149 12.56 -29.24 8.85
N ILE A 150 12.54 -30.57 8.68
CA ILE A 150 11.31 -31.32 8.36
C ILE A 150 10.28 -31.23 9.49
N ILE A 151 10.71 -31.44 10.74
CA ILE A 151 9.80 -31.39 11.91
C ILE A 151 9.26 -29.98 12.12
N SER A 152 10.04 -28.95 11.82
CA SER A 152 9.65 -27.55 11.98
C SER A 152 8.70 -27.03 10.89
N LEU A 153 8.63 -27.68 9.72
CA LEU A 153 7.83 -27.21 8.56
C LEU A 153 6.33 -27.10 8.87
N ILE A 154 5.76 -28.10 9.54
CA ILE A 154 4.32 -28.12 9.89
C ILE A 154 4.00 -27.07 10.96
N PRO A 155 4.61 -27.09 12.15
CA PRO A 155 4.29 -26.11 13.21
C PRO A 155 4.81 -24.70 12.90
N GLY A 156 5.75 -24.56 11.96
CA GLY A 156 6.30 -23.29 11.50
C GLY A 156 5.82 -22.87 10.12
N LEU A 157 4.78 -23.49 9.54
CA LEU A 157 4.37 -23.25 8.15
C LEU A 157 4.18 -21.76 7.84
N LEU A 158 3.44 -21.05 8.70
CA LEU A 158 3.19 -19.61 8.54
C LEU A 158 4.48 -18.77 8.69
N MET A 159 5.39 -19.18 9.57
CA MET A 159 6.72 -18.57 9.71
C MET A 159 7.55 -18.75 8.43
N TYR A 160 7.58 -19.95 7.86
CA TYR A 160 8.30 -20.22 6.61
C TYR A 160 7.70 -19.48 5.42
N ILE A 161 6.36 -19.37 5.36
CA ILE A 161 5.67 -18.52 4.39
C ILE A 161 6.11 -17.07 4.57
N LEU A 162 6.12 -16.53 5.79
CA LEU A 162 6.60 -15.17 6.05
C LEU A 162 8.06 -14.98 5.63
N ILE A 163 8.94 -15.93 5.95
CA ILE A 163 10.35 -15.88 5.56
C ILE A 163 10.49 -15.89 4.03
N PHE A 164 9.74 -16.76 3.34
CA PHE A 164 9.73 -16.82 1.88
C PHE A 164 9.25 -15.50 1.25
N LEU A 165 8.15 -14.93 1.77
CA LEU A 165 7.61 -13.65 1.32
C LEU A 165 8.63 -12.52 1.50
N TYR A 166 9.28 -12.48 2.66
CA TYR A 166 10.29 -11.45 2.99
C TYR A 166 11.61 -11.65 2.23
N SER A 167 11.91 -12.88 1.81
CA SER A 167 13.12 -13.18 1.03
C SER A 167 13.09 -12.55 -0.36
N ASN A 168 11.90 -12.27 -0.91
CA ASN A 168 11.76 -11.59 -2.20
C ASN A 168 11.26 -10.14 -2.00
N PRO A 169 12.10 -9.13 -2.29
CA PRO A 169 11.73 -7.73 -2.09
C PRO A 169 10.45 -7.29 -2.80
N TYR A 170 10.17 -7.82 -3.99
CA TYR A 170 8.96 -7.49 -4.74
C TYR A 170 7.71 -8.12 -4.11
N LEU A 171 7.82 -9.36 -3.65
CA LEU A 171 6.71 -10.06 -3.03
C LEU A 171 6.35 -9.44 -1.68
N LYS A 172 7.37 -9.08 -0.89
CA LYS A 172 7.22 -8.28 0.33
C LYS A 172 6.48 -6.96 0.04
N TYR A 173 6.94 -6.21 -0.97
CA TYR A 173 6.32 -4.94 -1.33
C TYR A 173 4.84 -5.09 -1.71
N ILE A 174 4.51 -6.07 -2.55
CA ILE A 174 3.12 -6.36 -2.94
C ILE A 174 2.28 -6.75 -1.72
N LEU A 175 2.81 -7.60 -0.85
CA LEU A 175 2.09 -8.04 0.36
C LEU A 175 1.83 -6.88 1.32
N GLU A 176 2.81 -5.99 1.53
CA GLU A 176 2.62 -4.77 2.33
C GLU A 176 1.46 -3.93 1.77
N ARG A 177 1.38 -3.76 0.45
CA ARG A 177 0.29 -3.03 -0.20
C ARG A 177 -1.05 -3.75 -0.07
N LEU A 178 -1.09 -5.06 -0.23
CA LEU A 178 -2.31 -5.86 -0.04
C LEU A 178 -2.82 -5.79 1.40
N VAL A 179 -1.94 -5.85 2.39
CA VAL A 179 -2.31 -5.68 3.81
C VAL A 179 -2.90 -4.29 4.03
N MET A 180 -2.27 -3.23 3.49
CA MET A 180 -2.84 -1.88 3.54
C MET A 180 -4.22 -1.81 2.88
N THR A 181 -4.41 -2.45 1.73
CA THR A 181 -5.70 -2.54 1.05
C THR A 181 -6.78 -3.17 1.93
N VAL A 182 -6.48 -4.26 2.65
CA VAL A 182 -7.41 -4.87 3.61
C VAL A 182 -7.81 -3.88 4.70
N PHE A 183 -6.86 -3.12 5.26
CA PHE A 183 -7.16 -2.06 6.24
C PHE A 183 -8.03 -0.95 5.66
N VAL A 184 -7.80 -0.53 4.41
CA VAL A 184 -8.63 0.48 3.75
C VAL A 184 -10.06 -0.04 3.56
N ILE A 185 -10.23 -1.26 3.02
CA ILE A 185 -11.56 -1.86 2.81
C ILE A 185 -12.31 -1.99 4.13
N PHE A 186 -11.63 -2.49 5.18
CA PHE A 186 -12.20 -2.58 6.52
C PHE A 186 -12.63 -1.21 7.06
N GLY A 187 -11.75 -0.21 6.96
CA GLY A 187 -12.04 1.15 7.40
C GLY A 187 -13.21 1.78 6.66
N VAL A 188 -13.29 1.62 5.35
CA VAL A 188 -14.41 2.09 4.53
C VAL A 188 -15.70 1.37 4.90
N ALA A 189 -15.66 0.03 5.06
CA ALA A 189 -16.84 -0.74 5.45
C ALA A 189 -17.38 -0.30 6.81
N VAL A 190 -16.53 -0.13 7.83
CA VAL A 190 -16.93 0.36 9.15
C VAL A 190 -17.50 1.77 9.06
N LEU A 191 -16.84 2.67 8.34
CA LEU A 191 -17.26 4.06 8.20
C LEU A 191 -18.63 4.16 7.52
N VAL A 192 -18.80 3.50 6.38
CA VAL A 192 -20.03 3.54 5.59
C VAL A 192 -21.17 2.86 6.34
N PHE A 193 -20.92 1.72 6.97
CA PHE A 193 -21.90 1.05 7.82
C PHE A 193 -22.37 1.97 8.95
N THR A 194 -21.43 2.65 9.61
CA THR A 194 -21.74 3.57 10.71
C THR A 194 -22.56 4.77 10.24
N ILE A 195 -22.22 5.35 9.09
CA ILE A 195 -23.01 6.44 8.49
C ILE A 195 -24.43 5.97 8.19
N LEU A 196 -24.59 4.78 7.60
CA LEU A 196 -25.91 4.22 7.27
C LEU A 196 -26.72 3.85 8.52
N HIS A 197 -26.07 3.31 9.56
CA HIS A 197 -26.71 2.95 10.82
C HIS A 197 -27.15 4.19 11.64
N LEU A 198 -26.37 5.27 11.63
CA LEU A 198 -26.72 6.53 12.29
C LEU A 198 -27.67 7.39 11.46
N SER A 199 -27.88 7.04 10.19
CA SER A 199 -28.76 7.79 9.29
C SER A 199 -30.20 7.73 9.80
N PRO A 200 -30.98 8.82 9.70
CA PRO A 200 -32.37 8.85 10.14
C PRO A 200 -33.31 7.97 9.28
N PHE A 201 -32.79 7.23 8.29
CA PHE A 201 -33.58 6.34 7.47
C PHE A 201 -33.98 5.08 8.25
N ASN A 202 -35.28 4.86 8.41
CA ASN A 202 -35.80 3.56 8.82
C ASN A 202 -35.91 2.65 7.57
N PRO A 203 -35.06 1.61 7.43
CA PRO A 203 -35.04 0.79 6.21
C PRO A 203 -36.36 0.08 5.96
N ALA A 204 -37.01 -0.39 7.03
CA ALA A 204 -38.31 -1.04 6.94
C ALA A 204 -39.40 -0.08 6.45
N ALA A 205 -39.44 1.15 6.98
CA ALA A 205 -40.43 2.15 6.58
C ALA A 205 -40.23 2.61 5.13
N ASN A 206 -38.98 2.78 4.69
CA ASN A 206 -38.67 3.17 3.31
C ASN A 206 -39.07 2.11 2.28
N ILE A 207 -39.01 0.83 2.66
CA ILE A 207 -39.22 -0.29 1.73
C ILE A 207 -40.66 -0.78 1.75
N LEU A 208 -41.28 -0.85 2.93
CA LEU A 208 -42.69 -1.22 3.08
C LEU A 208 -43.63 -0.06 2.73
N GLY A 209 -43.13 1.17 2.72
CA GLY A 209 -43.89 2.39 2.43
C GLY A 209 -44.54 3.01 3.67
N GLU A 210 -45.08 4.22 3.49
CA GLU A 210 -45.65 5.03 4.58
C GLU A 210 -46.90 4.41 5.24
N THR A 211 -47.55 3.45 4.57
CA THR A 211 -48.76 2.78 5.07
C THR A 211 -48.46 1.51 5.89
N ALA A 212 -47.19 1.16 6.07
CA ALA A 212 -46.79 -0.04 6.79
C ALA A 212 -47.20 -0.01 8.27
N THR A 213 -47.81 -1.08 8.78
CA THR A 213 -48.18 -1.16 10.19
C THR A 213 -46.94 -1.36 11.08
N PRO A 214 -46.99 -0.96 12.36
CA PRO A 214 -45.88 -1.20 13.29
C PRO A 214 -45.47 -2.68 13.39
N GLU A 215 -46.43 -3.60 13.27
CA GLU A 215 -46.18 -5.05 13.29
C GLU A 215 -45.41 -5.51 12.05
N GLN A 216 -45.74 -4.97 10.87
CA GLN A 216 -45.03 -5.27 9.62
C GLN A 216 -43.58 -4.76 9.69
N ILE A 217 -43.37 -3.56 10.24
CA ILE A 217 -42.04 -2.99 10.45
C ILE A 217 -41.23 -3.84 11.44
N ALA A 218 -41.82 -4.25 12.56
CA ALA A 218 -41.14 -5.09 13.55
C ALA A 218 -40.77 -6.47 12.97
N ALA A 219 -41.67 -7.09 12.19
CA ALA A 219 -41.41 -8.36 11.51
C ALA A 219 -40.26 -8.23 10.49
N PHE A 220 -40.23 -7.15 9.71
CA PHE A 220 -39.16 -6.87 8.75
C PHE A 220 -37.81 -6.69 9.46
N ASN A 221 -37.78 -5.87 10.52
CA ASN A 221 -36.56 -5.63 11.27
C ASN A 221 -35.98 -6.92 11.85
N LYS A 222 -36.84 -7.79 12.40
CA LYS A 222 -36.44 -9.09 12.95
C LYS A 222 -35.93 -10.04 11.86
N MET A 223 -36.56 -10.06 10.69
CA MET A 223 -36.15 -10.91 9.56
C MET A 223 -34.77 -10.53 9.02
N HIS A 224 -34.48 -9.23 8.95
CA HIS A 224 -33.22 -8.69 8.42
C HIS A 224 -32.16 -8.38 9.49
N GLY A 225 -32.44 -8.69 10.77
CA GLY A 225 -31.52 -8.46 11.89
C GLY A 225 -31.25 -6.97 12.17
N LEU A 226 -32.16 -6.08 11.76
CA LEU A 226 -32.07 -4.64 11.99
C LEU A 226 -32.38 -4.26 13.45
N ASP A 227 -32.99 -5.17 14.20
CA ASP A 227 -33.25 -5.08 15.64
C ASP A 227 -32.03 -5.43 16.51
N GLN A 228 -30.95 -5.94 15.91
CA GLN A 228 -29.73 -6.32 16.63
C GLN A 228 -28.88 -5.11 17.02
N GLY A 229 -28.03 -5.26 18.03
CA GLY A 229 -27.10 -4.20 18.44
C GLY A 229 -26.09 -3.84 17.33
N TYR A 230 -25.59 -2.60 17.37
CA TYR A 230 -24.64 -2.05 16.39
C TYR A 230 -23.45 -3.00 16.10
N LEU A 231 -22.80 -3.51 17.16
CA LEU A 231 -21.63 -4.38 17.02
C LEU A 231 -21.94 -5.69 16.29
N THR A 232 -23.13 -6.26 16.52
CA THR A 232 -23.56 -7.50 15.88
C THR A 232 -23.84 -7.28 14.40
N GLN A 233 -24.56 -6.21 14.06
CA GLN A 233 -24.82 -5.84 12.67
C GLN A 233 -23.50 -5.53 11.92
N LEU A 234 -22.59 -4.78 12.54
CA LEU A 234 -21.29 -4.46 11.96
C LEU A 234 -20.46 -5.73 11.72
N TRP A 235 -20.41 -6.64 12.70
CA TRP A 235 -19.69 -7.90 12.57
C TRP A 235 -20.26 -8.77 11.46
N ASN A 236 -21.59 -8.86 11.35
CA ASN A 236 -22.26 -9.61 10.28
C ASN A 236 -21.94 -9.02 8.90
N ASN A 237 -21.92 -7.70 8.76
CA ASN A 237 -21.52 -7.02 7.53
C ASN A 237 -20.06 -7.30 7.15
N ILE A 238 -19.12 -7.14 8.10
CA ILE A 238 -17.70 -7.44 7.85
C ILE A 238 -17.49 -8.91 7.49
N LYS A 239 -18.19 -9.82 8.18
CA LYS A 239 -18.16 -11.25 7.88
C LYS A 239 -18.66 -11.50 6.46
N GLY A 240 -19.78 -10.91 6.05
CA GLY A 240 -20.30 -11.02 4.68
C GLY A 240 -19.27 -10.61 3.63
N ILE A 241 -18.63 -9.45 3.82
CA ILE A 241 -17.54 -8.96 2.95
C ILE A 241 -16.39 -9.97 2.86
N ALA A 242 -15.97 -10.55 3.99
CA ALA A 242 -14.87 -11.52 4.02
C ALA A 242 -15.20 -12.83 3.28
N TYR A 243 -16.46 -13.24 3.25
CA TYR A 243 -16.93 -14.42 2.49
C TYR A 243 -17.41 -14.09 1.07
N PHE A 244 -17.29 -12.83 0.63
CA PHE A 244 -17.87 -12.32 -0.63
C PHE A 244 -19.39 -12.51 -0.74
N ASP A 245 -20.07 -12.60 0.40
CA ASP A 245 -21.52 -12.66 0.50
C ASP A 245 -22.05 -11.32 1.04
N LEU A 246 -22.46 -10.45 0.13
CA LEU A 246 -23.03 -9.13 0.44
C LEU A 246 -24.53 -9.22 0.78
N GLY A 247 -25.08 -10.43 0.80
CA GLY A 247 -26.49 -10.67 1.07
C GLY A 247 -27.40 -10.27 -0.09
N LYS A 248 -28.66 -10.04 0.27
CA LYS A 248 -29.74 -9.69 -0.66
C LYS A 248 -30.17 -8.25 -0.48
N SER A 249 -30.62 -7.67 -1.58
CA SER A 249 -31.37 -6.41 -1.59
C SER A 249 -32.58 -6.53 -0.65
N PHE A 250 -32.91 -5.44 0.04
CA PHE A 250 -34.12 -5.37 0.84
C PHE A 250 -35.35 -5.03 -0.02
N SER A 251 -35.18 -4.22 -1.07
CA SER A 251 -36.27 -3.80 -1.95
C SER A 251 -36.63 -4.86 -3.00
N GLY A 252 -35.84 -5.91 -3.14
CA GLY A 252 -36.04 -6.99 -4.11
C GLY A 252 -35.27 -8.24 -3.72
N ASN A 253 -35.58 -9.39 -4.33
CA ASN A 253 -34.93 -10.66 -3.98
C ASN A 253 -33.62 -10.89 -4.77
N GLU A 254 -32.93 -9.83 -5.17
CA GLU A 254 -31.67 -9.95 -5.91
C GLU A 254 -30.48 -10.16 -4.96
N GLU A 255 -29.56 -11.03 -5.37
CA GLU A 255 -28.27 -11.19 -4.72
C GLU A 255 -27.31 -10.09 -5.18
N ILE A 256 -26.78 -9.33 -4.21
CA ILE A 256 -25.98 -8.13 -4.49
C ILE A 256 -24.66 -8.49 -5.16
N THR A 257 -23.97 -9.52 -4.66
CA THR A 257 -22.71 -10.01 -5.26
C THR A 257 -22.93 -10.39 -6.73
N SER A 258 -24.01 -11.13 -7.03
CA SER A 258 -24.37 -11.56 -8.39
C SER A 258 -24.75 -10.38 -9.30
N SER A 259 -25.46 -9.38 -8.78
CA SER A 259 -25.79 -8.16 -9.52
C SER A 259 -24.56 -7.31 -9.84
N ILE A 260 -23.64 -7.15 -8.88
CA ILE A 260 -22.35 -6.49 -9.10
C ILE A 260 -21.52 -7.25 -10.15
N ALA A 261 -21.39 -8.57 -10.01
CA ALA A 261 -20.60 -9.39 -10.93
C ALA A 261 -21.07 -9.31 -12.39
N ARG A 262 -22.38 -9.19 -12.64
CA ARG A 262 -22.95 -9.02 -14.00
C ARG A 262 -22.68 -7.65 -14.59
N LYS A 263 -22.67 -6.60 -13.76
CA LYS A 263 -22.53 -5.20 -14.19
C LYS A 263 -21.07 -4.78 -14.33
N PHE A 264 -20.18 -5.42 -13.58
CA PHE A 264 -18.75 -5.13 -13.57
C PHE A 264 -18.09 -5.15 -14.96
N PRO A 265 -18.29 -6.17 -15.82
CA PRO A 265 -17.68 -6.21 -17.16
C PRO A 265 -18.09 -5.03 -18.04
N ILE A 266 -19.31 -4.50 -17.89
CA ILE A 266 -19.80 -3.38 -18.70
C ILE A 266 -19.05 -2.09 -18.31
N THR A 267 -19.00 -1.79 -17.02
CA THR A 267 -18.23 -0.64 -16.51
C THR A 267 -16.74 -0.78 -16.83
N LEU A 268 -16.18 -1.99 -16.71
CA LEU A 268 -14.79 -2.27 -17.05
C LEU A 268 -14.49 -2.01 -18.53
N THR A 269 -15.30 -2.55 -19.45
CA THR A 269 -15.11 -2.38 -20.90
C THR A 269 -15.16 -0.90 -21.29
N LEU A 270 -16.17 -0.15 -20.83
CA LEU A 270 -16.27 1.28 -21.08
C LEU A 270 -15.06 2.04 -20.54
N THR A 271 -14.63 1.71 -19.32
CA THR A 271 -13.51 2.37 -18.68
C THR A 271 -12.20 2.10 -19.42
N VAL A 272 -11.92 0.85 -19.79
CA VAL A 272 -10.68 0.46 -20.51
C VAL A 272 -10.62 1.09 -21.89
N ILE A 273 -11.70 1.06 -22.66
CA ILE A 273 -11.72 1.67 -24.01
C ILE A 273 -11.51 3.19 -23.91
N SER A 274 -12.21 3.85 -22.97
CA SER A 274 -12.04 5.28 -22.71
C SER A 274 -10.61 5.62 -22.31
N LEU A 275 -10.00 4.79 -21.46
CA LEU A 275 -8.61 4.94 -21.02
C LEU A 275 -7.64 4.86 -22.20
N ILE A 276 -7.78 3.85 -23.05
CA ILE A 276 -6.89 3.64 -24.20
C ILE A 276 -6.95 4.84 -25.15
N ILE A 277 -8.16 5.28 -25.50
CA ILE A 277 -8.35 6.43 -26.40
C ILE A 277 -7.77 7.70 -25.75
N ALA A 278 -8.05 7.91 -24.47
CA ALA A 278 -7.56 9.08 -23.76
C ALA A 278 -6.04 9.11 -23.69
N ILE A 279 -5.36 7.99 -23.39
CA ILE A 279 -3.90 7.91 -23.37
C ILE A 279 -3.32 8.13 -24.77
N ALA A 280 -3.92 7.53 -25.80
CA ALA A 280 -3.48 7.66 -27.18
C ALA A 280 -3.50 9.12 -27.67
N ILE A 281 -4.43 9.94 -27.15
CA ILE A 281 -4.55 11.37 -27.48
C ILE A 281 -3.72 12.24 -26.52
N ALA A 282 -3.82 11.98 -25.22
CA ALA A 282 -3.24 12.82 -24.18
C ALA A 282 -1.72 12.79 -24.16
N LEU A 283 -1.09 11.63 -24.34
CA LEU A 283 0.37 11.53 -24.29
C LEU A 283 1.03 12.31 -25.44
N PRO A 284 0.63 12.13 -26.71
CA PRO A 284 1.19 12.95 -27.80
C PRO A 284 0.96 14.43 -27.60
N ILE A 285 -0.26 14.84 -27.23
CA ILE A 285 -0.57 16.25 -26.98
C ILE A 285 0.34 16.83 -25.89
N GLY A 286 0.43 16.16 -24.74
CA GLY A 286 1.24 16.63 -23.62
C GLY A 286 2.73 16.70 -23.95
N ILE A 287 3.26 15.69 -24.65
CA ILE A 287 4.68 15.65 -25.07
C ILE A 287 4.97 16.76 -26.09
N ILE A 288 4.11 16.94 -27.11
CA ILE A 288 4.29 17.99 -28.13
C ILE A 288 4.27 19.36 -27.47
N SER A 289 3.27 19.64 -26.62
CA SER A 289 3.16 20.89 -25.86
C SER A 289 4.38 21.15 -24.98
N ALA A 290 4.92 20.13 -24.30
CA ALA A 290 6.11 20.27 -23.46
C ALA A 290 7.40 20.54 -24.24
N THR A 291 7.55 19.99 -25.44
CA THR A 291 8.75 20.20 -26.26
C THR A 291 8.80 21.57 -26.93
N ARG A 292 7.65 22.27 -27.02
CA ARG A 292 7.51 23.59 -27.63
C ARG A 292 6.66 24.49 -26.71
N PRO A 293 7.14 24.81 -25.51
CA PRO A 293 6.37 25.60 -24.56
C PRO A 293 6.09 26.99 -25.15
N ASN A 294 4.91 27.55 -24.85
CA ASN A 294 4.43 28.85 -25.34
C ASN A 294 4.28 28.94 -26.87
N SER A 295 4.21 27.81 -27.56
CA SER A 295 3.90 27.77 -28.99
C SER A 295 2.40 27.77 -29.26
N PHE A 296 1.99 28.03 -30.50
CA PHE A 296 0.60 27.92 -30.93
C PHE A 296 -0.03 26.55 -30.60
N PHE A 297 0.73 25.45 -30.78
CA PHE A 297 0.28 24.10 -30.45
C PHE A 297 0.08 23.93 -28.94
N ASP A 298 0.98 24.50 -28.14
CA ASP A 298 0.87 24.47 -26.68
C ASP A 298 -0.42 25.18 -26.21
N TYR A 299 -0.61 26.45 -26.60
CA TYR A 299 -1.80 27.20 -26.26
C TYR A 299 -3.09 26.54 -26.74
N THR A 300 -3.14 26.08 -27.99
CA THR A 300 -4.34 25.46 -28.57
C THR A 300 -4.71 24.18 -27.85
N PHE A 301 -3.76 23.27 -27.65
CA PHE A 301 -4.04 22.00 -26.99
C PHE A 301 -4.39 22.18 -25.52
N MET A 302 -3.70 23.09 -24.81
CA MET A 302 -4.00 23.35 -23.41
C MET A 302 -5.36 24.05 -23.24
N PHE A 303 -5.72 24.94 -24.16
CA PHE A 303 -7.04 25.56 -24.19
C PHE A 303 -8.15 24.52 -24.40
N ILE A 304 -8.00 23.62 -25.39
CA ILE A 304 -8.95 22.52 -25.63
C ILE A 304 -9.04 21.59 -24.41
N ALA A 305 -7.90 21.24 -23.81
CA ALA A 305 -7.87 20.42 -22.60
C ALA A 305 -8.61 21.11 -21.43
N LEU A 306 -8.43 22.42 -21.25
CA LEU A 306 -9.13 23.19 -20.22
C LEU A 306 -10.65 23.21 -20.45
N ILE A 307 -11.10 23.37 -21.70
CA ILE A 307 -12.53 23.24 -22.04
C ILE A 307 -13.03 21.86 -21.66
N GLY A 308 -12.31 20.80 -22.07
CA GLY A 308 -12.71 19.42 -21.79
C GLY A 308 -12.82 19.09 -20.30
N LEU A 309 -11.99 19.71 -19.45
CA LEU A 309 -12.10 19.57 -18.00
C LEU A 309 -13.25 20.39 -17.40
N SER A 310 -13.55 21.55 -17.98
CA SER A 310 -14.52 22.50 -17.43
C SER A 310 -15.96 22.10 -17.73
N ILE A 311 -16.17 21.23 -18.72
CA ILE A 311 -17.49 20.75 -19.11
C ILE A 311 -17.92 19.59 -18.19
N PRO A 312 -19.08 19.66 -17.53
CA PRO A 312 -19.63 18.53 -16.80
C PRO A 312 -19.98 17.35 -17.72
N ASN A 313 -19.60 16.13 -17.32
CA ASN A 313 -19.81 14.91 -18.13
C ASN A 313 -21.27 14.67 -18.52
N PHE A 314 -22.23 14.92 -17.61
CA PHE A 314 -23.65 14.74 -17.93
C PHE A 314 -24.10 15.69 -19.05
N TRP A 315 -23.67 16.95 -18.96
CA TRP A 315 -24.04 17.97 -19.93
C TRP A 315 -23.42 17.63 -21.30
N GLN A 316 -22.15 17.21 -21.31
CA GLN A 316 -21.51 16.74 -22.53
C GLN A 316 -22.28 15.58 -23.16
N GLY A 317 -22.68 14.60 -22.35
CA GLY A 317 -23.46 13.44 -22.81
C GLY A 317 -24.81 13.84 -23.40
N LEU A 318 -25.56 14.73 -22.74
CA LEU A 318 -26.84 15.22 -23.24
C LEU A 318 -26.69 16.00 -24.56
N ILE A 319 -25.66 16.83 -24.69
CA ILE A 319 -25.35 17.55 -25.93
C ILE A 319 -24.98 16.56 -27.05
N PHE A 320 -24.25 15.50 -26.74
CA PHE A 320 -23.92 14.45 -27.71
C PHE A 320 -25.17 13.71 -28.19
N ILE A 321 -26.05 13.29 -27.28
CA ILE A 321 -27.33 12.66 -27.64
C ILE A 321 -28.15 13.59 -28.54
N LEU A 322 -28.29 14.87 -28.16
CA LEU A 322 -29.09 15.83 -28.93
C LEU A 322 -28.55 16.01 -30.37
N ASN A 323 -27.24 16.15 -30.53
CA ASN A 323 -26.67 16.43 -31.85
C ASN A 323 -26.47 15.16 -32.67
N PHE A 324 -25.82 14.14 -32.12
CA PHE A 324 -25.43 12.95 -32.88
C PHE A 324 -26.52 11.88 -32.97
N SER A 325 -27.46 11.84 -32.01
CA SER A 325 -28.56 10.89 -32.04
C SER A 325 -29.85 11.48 -32.57
N ILE A 326 -30.28 12.64 -32.05
CA ILE A 326 -31.58 13.20 -32.40
C ILE A 326 -31.51 13.99 -33.72
N LYS A 327 -30.59 14.95 -33.84
CA LYS A 327 -30.50 15.81 -35.04
C LYS A 327 -29.86 15.11 -36.24
N LEU A 328 -28.69 14.51 -36.04
CA LEU A 328 -27.90 13.89 -37.12
C LEU A 328 -28.23 12.41 -37.34
N GLN A 329 -28.76 11.72 -36.33
CA GLN A 329 -29.09 10.28 -36.38
C GLN A 329 -27.89 9.39 -36.75
N TRP A 330 -26.67 9.82 -36.46
CA TRP A 330 -25.44 9.06 -36.71
C TRP A 330 -25.20 7.96 -35.67
N LEU A 331 -25.56 8.22 -34.42
CA LEU A 331 -25.24 7.35 -33.28
C LEU A 331 -26.50 7.08 -32.44
N PRO A 332 -26.65 5.89 -31.84
CA PRO A 332 -27.79 5.58 -30.98
C PRO A 332 -27.67 6.26 -29.61
N ALA A 333 -28.77 6.77 -29.07
CA ALA A 333 -28.80 7.47 -27.77
C ALA A 333 -28.56 6.55 -26.56
N THR A 334 -28.99 5.29 -26.70
CA THR A 334 -28.94 4.29 -25.63
C THR A 334 -27.86 3.27 -25.91
N PHE A 335 -27.14 2.89 -24.85
CA PHE A 335 -26.14 1.83 -24.92
C PHE A 335 -26.77 0.46 -25.23
N ASN A 336 -26.15 -0.26 -26.16
CA ASN A 336 -26.44 -1.66 -26.47
C ASN A 336 -25.11 -2.43 -26.61
N PRO A 337 -24.84 -3.46 -25.78
CA PRO A 337 -23.62 -4.27 -25.87
C PRO A 337 -23.33 -4.86 -27.26
N GLU A 338 -24.37 -5.16 -28.04
CA GLU A 338 -24.25 -5.77 -29.38
C GLU A 338 -23.91 -4.74 -30.46
N ASN A 339 -24.08 -3.45 -30.17
CA ASN A 339 -23.84 -2.36 -31.12
C ASN A 339 -22.70 -1.45 -30.63
N TRP A 340 -21.51 -1.63 -31.22
CA TRP A 340 -20.33 -0.84 -30.89
C TRP A 340 -20.50 0.68 -31.11
N LEU A 341 -21.37 1.12 -32.03
CA LEU A 341 -21.67 2.54 -32.25
C LEU A 341 -22.27 3.19 -31.01
N SER A 342 -23.00 2.42 -30.20
CA SER A 342 -23.59 2.89 -28.93
C SER A 342 -22.55 3.17 -27.85
N MET A 343 -21.32 2.68 -28.01
CA MET A 343 -20.23 2.93 -27.07
C MET A 343 -19.50 4.23 -27.35
N ILE A 344 -19.56 4.76 -28.60
CA ILE A 344 -18.76 5.91 -29.03
C ILE A 344 -19.03 7.14 -28.13
N MET A 345 -20.29 7.53 -27.96
CA MET A 345 -20.62 8.71 -27.16
C MET A 345 -20.23 8.55 -25.68
N PRO A 346 -20.63 7.46 -24.97
CA PRO A 346 -20.18 7.23 -23.59
C PRO A 346 -18.66 7.25 -23.43
N VAL A 347 -17.94 6.60 -24.34
CA VAL A 347 -16.48 6.47 -24.29
C VAL A 347 -15.79 7.82 -24.48
N ILE A 348 -16.28 8.66 -25.40
CA ILE A 348 -15.71 10.00 -25.60
C ILE A 348 -16.03 10.89 -24.39
N VAL A 349 -17.24 10.81 -23.83
CA VAL A 349 -17.60 11.59 -22.63
C VAL A 349 -16.70 11.21 -21.45
N LEU A 350 -16.50 9.91 -21.18
CA LEU A 350 -15.58 9.45 -20.14
C LEU A 350 -14.13 9.80 -20.44
N GLY A 351 -13.71 9.65 -21.70
CA GLY A 351 -12.35 9.90 -22.15
C GLY A 351 -11.96 11.38 -22.14
N THR A 352 -12.91 12.32 -22.27
CA THR A 352 -12.63 13.75 -22.39
C THR A 352 -11.92 14.31 -21.15
N GLY A 353 -12.50 14.12 -19.95
CA GLY A 353 -11.92 14.60 -18.70
C GLY A 353 -10.59 13.92 -18.35
N LEU A 354 -10.48 12.62 -18.67
CA LEU A 354 -9.25 11.85 -18.53
C LEU A 354 -8.15 12.38 -19.46
N THR A 355 -8.47 12.61 -20.74
CA THR A 355 -7.53 13.14 -21.75
C THR A 355 -6.98 14.49 -21.30
N ALA A 356 -7.85 15.40 -20.85
CA ALA A 356 -7.46 16.72 -20.37
C ALA A 356 -6.52 16.66 -19.17
N SER A 357 -6.83 15.80 -18.20
CA SER A 357 -6.03 15.64 -16.97
C SER A 357 -4.66 15.02 -17.28
N VAL A 358 -4.64 13.95 -18.07
CA VAL A 358 -3.41 13.24 -18.46
C VAL A 358 -2.54 14.10 -19.37
N ALA A 359 -3.12 14.87 -20.30
CA ALA A 359 -2.36 15.73 -21.21
C ALA A 359 -1.65 16.86 -20.43
N ARG A 360 -2.33 17.48 -19.47
CA ARG A 360 -1.74 18.52 -18.61
C ARG A 360 -0.63 17.96 -17.73
N MET A 361 -0.85 16.82 -17.08
CA MET A 361 0.20 16.18 -16.27
C MET A 361 1.39 15.78 -17.15
N THR A 362 1.13 15.20 -18.32
CA THR A 362 2.17 14.84 -19.29
C THR A 362 2.98 16.06 -19.71
N ARG A 363 2.30 17.19 -19.98
CA ARG A 363 2.96 18.44 -20.32
C ARG A 363 3.84 18.94 -19.17
N SER A 364 3.30 19.07 -17.95
CA SER A 364 4.03 19.59 -16.80
C SER A 364 5.27 18.76 -16.50
N SER A 365 5.07 17.45 -16.32
CA SER A 365 6.16 16.54 -15.95
C SER A 365 7.20 16.41 -17.06
N THR A 366 6.81 16.42 -18.33
CA THR A 366 7.79 16.38 -19.43
C THR A 366 8.58 17.69 -19.51
N LEU A 367 7.92 18.83 -19.32
CA LEU A 367 8.58 20.14 -19.35
C LEU A 367 9.56 20.31 -18.19
N GLU A 368 9.19 19.91 -16.97
CA GLU A 368 10.07 19.89 -15.80
C GLU A 368 11.32 19.06 -16.08
N VAL A 369 11.13 17.82 -16.55
CA VAL A 369 12.23 16.89 -16.79
C VAL A 369 13.16 17.35 -17.92
N ILE A 370 12.66 18.01 -18.97
CA ILE A 370 13.51 18.55 -20.06
C ILE A 370 14.51 19.60 -19.55
N ASN A 371 14.18 20.29 -18.45
CA ASN A 371 15.00 21.34 -17.85
C ASN A 371 15.96 20.85 -16.76
N GLU A 372 16.04 19.54 -16.53
CA GLU A 372 16.97 18.93 -15.56
C GLU A 372 18.43 18.92 -16.05
N ASP A 373 19.39 19.06 -15.13
CA ASP A 373 20.83 19.19 -15.44
C ASP A 373 21.38 18.00 -16.24
N TYR A 374 20.93 16.78 -15.93
CA TYR A 374 21.40 15.58 -16.62
C TYR A 374 21.03 15.57 -18.11
N MET A 375 20.05 16.38 -18.53
CA MET A 375 19.67 16.54 -19.94
C MET A 375 20.73 17.31 -20.72
N ILE A 376 21.43 18.26 -20.08
CA ILE A 376 22.58 18.96 -20.67
C ILE A 376 23.72 17.96 -20.89
N THR A 377 24.01 17.11 -19.91
CA THR A 377 25.02 16.06 -20.06
C THR A 377 24.68 15.09 -21.18
N ALA A 378 23.40 14.71 -21.33
CA ALA A 378 22.94 13.86 -22.43
C ALA A 378 23.16 14.51 -23.80
N ARG A 379 22.94 15.83 -23.92
CA ARG A 379 23.26 16.61 -25.12
C ARG A 379 24.77 16.70 -25.38
N ALA A 380 25.57 16.95 -24.34
CA ALA A 380 27.03 17.03 -24.44
C ALA A 380 27.68 15.70 -24.89
N LYS A 381 27.04 14.57 -24.59
CA LYS A 381 27.43 13.24 -25.10
C LYS A 381 27.06 12.99 -26.57
N GLY A 382 26.46 13.95 -27.27
CA GLY A 382 26.09 13.83 -28.69
C GLY A 382 24.86 12.97 -28.95
N LEU A 383 24.01 12.70 -27.95
CA LEU A 383 22.79 11.92 -28.15
C LEU A 383 21.78 12.67 -29.02
N GLY A 384 21.12 11.98 -29.93
CA GLY A 384 20.08 12.56 -30.80
C GLY A 384 18.85 13.06 -30.02
N LYS A 385 18.21 14.14 -30.52
CA LYS A 385 17.04 14.78 -29.89
C LYS A 385 15.92 13.79 -29.54
N ARG A 386 15.62 12.81 -30.40
CA ARG A 386 14.60 11.78 -30.18
C ARG A 386 14.96 10.84 -29.03
N THR A 387 16.23 10.44 -28.93
CA THR A 387 16.73 9.59 -27.84
C THR A 387 16.67 10.34 -26.51
N ILE A 388 17.11 11.60 -26.49
CA ILE A 388 17.04 12.46 -25.32
C ILE A 388 15.58 12.60 -24.85
N LEU A 389 14.66 12.91 -25.75
CA LEU A 389 13.24 13.04 -25.42
C LEU A 389 12.63 11.72 -24.90
N MET A 390 12.67 10.64 -25.69
CA MET A 390 11.95 9.41 -25.36
C MET A 390 12.59 8.63 -24.21
N LYS A 391 13.93 8.55 -24.17
CA LYS A 391 14.65 7.70 -23.21
C LYS A 391 14.98 8.42 -21.90
N HIS A 392 15.18 9.73 -21.93
CA HIS A 392 15.61 10.51 -20.76
C HIS A 392 14.54 11.47 -20.23
N ALA A 393 13.75 12.12 -21.09
CA ALA A 393 12.67 12.99 -20.61
C ALA A 393 11.39 12.20 -20.29
N VAL A 394 10.73 11.64 -21.30
CA VAL A 394 9.43 10.96 -21.17
C VAL A 394 9.49 9.81 -20.16
N ARG A 395 10.56 9.02 -20.18
CA ARG A 395 10.73 7.90 -19.24
C ARG A 395 10.74 8.33 -17.77
N ASN A 396 11.31 9.49 -17.45
CA ASN A 396 11.35 9.99 -16.08
C ASN A 396 10.07 10.78 -15.74
N ALA A 397 9.45 11.43 -16.73
CA ALA A 397 8.17 12.10 -16.59
C ALA A 397 6.99 11.13 -16.39
N ILE A 398 7.13 9.84 -16.72
CA ILE A 398 6.03 8.87 -16.68
C ILE A 398 5.51 8.57 -15.27
N ILE A 399 6.31 8.80 -14.22
CA ILE A 399 5.95 8.46 -12.84
C ILE A 399 4.67 9.19 -12.40
N PRO A 400 4.61 10.53 -12.41
CA PRO A 400 3.37 11.26 -12.08
C PRO A 400 2.24 11.03 -13.10
N ILE A 401 2.56 10.75 -14.36
CA ILE A 401 1.57 10.46 -15.40
C ILE A 401 0.82 9.16 -15.08
N ILE A 402 1.52 8.10 -14.70
CA ILE A 402 0.93 6.82 -14.27
C ILE A 402 0.01 7.03 -13.07
N THR A 403 0.40 7.88 -12.11
CA THR A 403 -0.44 8.23 -10.96
C THR A 403 -1.78 8.79 -11.40
N VAL A 404 -1.77 9.81 -12.28
CA VAL A 404 -3.00 10.45 -12.74
C VAL A 404 -3.85 9.49 -13.55
N ILE A 405 -3.25 8.72 -14.45
CA ILE A 405 -3.93 7.68 -15.22
C ILE A 405 -4.63 6.69 -14.28
N GLY A 406 -3.91 6.19 -13.29
CA GLY A 406 -4.42 5.18 -12.39
C GLY A 406 -5.51 5.70 -11.43
N LEU A 407 -5.34 6.91 -10.87
CA LEU A 407 -6.39 7.52 -10.03
C LEU A 407 -7.69 7.75 -10.82
N GLN A 408 -7.59 8.25 -12.06
CA GLN A 408 -8.75 8.45 -12.91
C GLN A 408 -9.40 7.12 -13.33
N PHE A 409 -8.58 6.13 -13.68
CA PHE A 409 -9.06 4.78 -13.99
C PHE A 409 -9.80 4.15 -12.80
N GLY A 410 -9.25 4.25 -11.59
CA GLY A 410 -9.89 3.79 -10.36
C GLY A 410 -11.20 4.50 -10.08
N GLY A 411 -11.26 5.82 -10.29
CA GLY A 411 -12.50 6.61 -10.18
C GLY A 411 -13.57 6.17 -11.17
N MET A 412 -13.21 5.92 -12.43
CA MET A 412 -14.14 5.46 -13.46
C MET A 412 -14.69 4.05 -13.16
N LEU A 413 -13.84 3.13 -12.68
CA LEU A 413 -14.25 1.79 -12.25
C LEU A 413 -15.08 1.78 -10.96
N GLY A 414 -14.84 2.76 -10.09
CA GLY A 414 -15.62 3.00 -8.87
C GLY A 414 -17.07 3.43 -9.13
N GLY A 415 -17.41 3.70 -10.39
CA GLY A 415 -18.76 3.99 -10.86
C GLY A 415 -18.78 5.26 -11.67
N SER A 416 -18.90 5.12 -13.00
CA SER A 416 -19.16 6.25 -13.91
C SER A 416 -20.64 6.62 -13.91
N ALA A 417 -21.22 6.74 -12.72
CA ALA A 417 -22.66 6.69 -12.48
C ALA A 417 -23.45 7.68 -13.33
N VAL A 418 -22.92 8.90 -13.43
CA VAL A 418 -23.54 9.98 -14.19
C VAL A 418 -23.61 9.63 -15.69
N THR A 419 -22.48 9.22 -16.28
CA THR A 419 -22.45 8.83 -17.70
C THR A 419 -23.28 7.57 -17.95
N GLU A 420 -23.21 6.59 -17.05
CA GLU A 420 -24.01 5.38 -17.14
C GLU A 420 -25.51 5.69 -17.10
N LYS A 421 -25.95 6.64 -16.28
CA LYS A 421 -27.35 7.09 -16.25
C LYS A 421 -27.77 7.80 -17.53
N VAL A 422 -26.95 8.72 -18.04
CA VAL A 422 -27.26 9.50 -19.25
C VAL A 422 -27.45 8.62 -20.47
N PHE A 423 -26.65 7.57 -20.64
CA PHE A 423 -26.72 6.66 -21.79
C PHE A 423 -27.49 5.36 -21.50
N ASN A 424 -28.18 5.28 -20.35
CA ASN A 424 -28.93 4.10 -19.90
C ASN A 424 -28.10 2.79 -19.92
N ILE A 425 -26.87 2.89 -19.42
CA ILE A 425 -25.94 1.76 -19.27
C ILE A 425 -26.24 1.05 -17.94
N SER A 426 -26.43 -0.27 -18.02
CA SER A 426 -26.60 -1.13 -16.84
C SER A 426 -25.25 -1.45 -16.17
N GLY A 427 -24.50 -0.42 -15.76
CA GLY A 427 -23.22 -0.55 -15.06
C GLY A 427 -23.35 -0.52 -13.54
N ILE A 428 -22.19 -0.49 -12.87
CA ILE A 428 -22.13 -0.44 -11.40
C ILE A 428 -22.52 0.94 -10.87
N GLY A 429 -22.05 2.01 -11.50
CA GLY A 429 -22.34 3.36 -11.04
C GLY A 429 -23.84 3.65 -11.09
N SER A 430 -24.51 3.24 -12.17
CA SER A 430 -25.96 3.39 -12.29
C SER A 430 -26.72 2.56 -11.27
N TYR A 431 -26.24 1.35 -10.95
CA TYR A 431 -26.81 0.49 -9.89
C TYR A 431 -26.74 1.13 -8.50
N ILE A 432 -25.58 1.67 -8.12
CA ILE A 432 -25.39 2.34 -6.84
C ILE A 432 -26.32 3.55 -6.72
N VAL A 433 -26.43 4.35 -7.79
CA VAL A 433 -27.31 5.52 -7.81
C VAL A 433 -28.79 5.12 -7.69
N ASP A 434 -29.24 4.07 -8.37
CA ASP A 434 -30.63 3.59 -8.25
C ASP A 434 -30.98 3.18 -6.82
N LYS A 435 -30.08 2.44 -6.19
CA LYS A 435 -30.25 1.93 -4.82
C LYS A 435 -30.08 3.00 -3.76
N GLN A 436 -29.52 4.16 -4.10
CA GLN A 436 -29.47 5.32 -3.22
C GLN A 436 -30.82 6.06 -3.16
N PHE A 437 -31.56 6.13 -4.27
CA PHE A 437 -32.86 6.82 -4.30
C PHE A 437 -34.00 6.00 -3.70
N ILE A 438 -33.89 4.67 -3.70
CA ILE A 438 -34.72 3.75 -2.91
C ILE A 438 -33.78 3.11 -1.90
N PRO A 439 -33.58 3.71 -0.70
CA PRO A 439 -32.45 3.41 0.19
C PRO A 439 -32.40 1.94 0.62
N ASP A 440 -31.70 1.14 -0.17
CA ASP A 440 -31.43 -0.27 0.09
C ASP A 440 -30.04 -0.39 0.68
N ILE A 441 -29.99 -0.41 2.02
CA ILE A 441 -28.73 -0.35 2.78
C ILE A 441 -27.74 -1.44 2.35
N PRO A 442 -28.12 -2.74 2.26
CA PRO A 442 -27.22 -3.78 1.76
C PRO A 442 -26.66 -3.50 0.37
N ALA A 443 -27.49 -3.03 -0.57
CA ALA A 443 -27.04 -2.75 -1.93
C ALA A 443 -26.07 -1.56 -2.00
N ILE A 444 -26.33 -0.49 -1.24
CA ILE A 444 -25.43 0.66 -1.10
C ILE A 444 -24.10 0.21 -0.46
N MET A 445 -24.16 -0.53 0.64
CA MET A 445 -23.00 -1.09 1.34
C MET A 445 -22.14 -1.93 0.39
N GLY A 446 -22.77 -2.85 -0.34
CA GLY A 446 -22.11 -3.70 -1.33
C GLY A 446 -21.46 -2.91 -2.46
N GLY A 447 -22.16 -1.89 -2.98
CA GLY A 447 -21.63 -0.98 -4.00
C GLY A 447 -20.40 -0.21 -3.54
N VAL A 448 -20.46 0.38 -2.34
CA VAL A 448 -19.34 1.16 -1.80
C VAL A 448 -18.14 0.28 -1.46
N VAL A 449 -18.37 -0.91 -0.90
CA VAL A 449 -17.30 -1.90 -0.65
C VAL A 449 -16.66 -2.35 -1.96
N TYR A 450 -17.46 -2.63 -3.00
CA TYR A 450 -16.96 -2.93 -4.32
C TYR A 450 -16.07 -1.79 -4.85
N THR A 451 -16.52 -0.54 -4.73
CA THR A 451 -15.75 0.63 -5.18
C THR A 451 -14.43 0.75 -4.40
N ALA A 452 -14.46 0.53 -3.08
CA ALA A 452 -13.27 0.54 -2.23
C ALA A 452 -12.27 -0.56 -2.62
N ILE A 453 -12.75 -1.78 -2.88
CA ILE A 453 -11.94 -2.90 -3.36
C ILE A 453 -11.30 -2.53 -4.69
N THR A 454 -12.10 -2.03 -5.63
CA THR A 454 -11.67 -1.75 -7.00
C THR A 454 -10.64 -0.63 -7.05
N ILE A 455 -10.88 0.49 -6.37
CA ILE A 455 -9.90 1.59 -6.25
C ILE A 455 -8.62 1.10 -5.57
N SER A 456 -8.74 0.29 -4.52
CA SER A 456 -7.57 -0.24 -3.82
C SER A 456 -6.75 -1.19 -4.69
N LEU A 457 -7.39 -2.06 -5.47
CA LEU A 457 -6.71 -2.92 -6.44
C LEU A 457 -6.00 -2.10 -7.52
N VAL A 458 -6.64 -1.06 -8.03
CA VAL A 458 -6.01 -0.12 -8.97
C VAL A 458 -4.79 0.55 -8.33
N ASN A 459 -4.87 0.99 -7.07
CA ASN A 459 -3.74 1.55 -6.35
C ASN A 459 -2.58 0.55 -6.20
N VAL A 460 -2.86 -0.72 -5.89
CA VAL A 460 -1.85 -1.77 -5.85
C VAL A 460 -1.18 -1.95 -7.22
N ILE A 461 -1.95 -1.94 -8.31
CA ILE A 461 -1.41 -2.01 -9.67
C ILE A 461 -0.49 -0.81 -9.95
N ILE A 462 -0.91 0.40 -9.60
CA ILE A 462 -0.09 1.62 -9.75
C ILE A 462 1.20 1.51 -8.95
N ASP A 463 1.12 1.07 -7.70
CA ASP A 463 2.28 0.89 -6.82
C ASP A 463 3.28 -0.12 -7.40
N ILE A 464 2.80 -1.19 -8.05
CA ILE A 464 3.63 -2.15 -8.78
C ILE A 464 4.25 -1.51 -10.03
N LEU A 465 3.49 -0.71 -10.78
CA LEU A 465 4.02 0.03 -11.93
C LEU A 465 5.13 0.98 -11.50
N TYR A 466 5.02 1.66 -10.36
CA TYR A 466 6.11 2.48 -9.84
C TYR A 466 7.37 1.68 -9.56
N ALA A 467 7.26 0.48 -8.98
CA ALA A 467 8.40 -0.40 -8.78
C ALA A 467 9.07 -0.81 -10.12
N PHE A 468 8.32 -0.84 -11.22
CA PHE A 468 8.85 -1.13 -12.55
C PHE A 468 9.50 0.09 -13.22
N PHE A 469 8.86 1.26 -13.15
CA PHE A 469 9.29 2.47 -13.84
C PHE A 469 10.30 3.31 -13.04
N ASP A 470 10.25 3.31 -11.70
CA ASP A 470 11.16 4.05 -10.84
C ASP A 470 12.32 3.15 -10.32
N PRO A 471 13.56 3.33 -10.81
CA PRO A 471 14.72 2.60 -10.32
C PRO A 471 15.05 2.90 -8.85
N ARG A 472 14.66 4.05 -8.31
CA ARG A 472 14.90 4.43 -6.91
C ARG A 472 14.10 3.53 -5.97
N ILE A 473 12.86 3.20 -6.33
CA ILE A 473 12.02 2.26 -5.58
C ILE A 473 12.66 0.87 -5.60
N ARG A 474 13.17 0.40 -6.75
CA ARG A 474 13.92 -0.87 -6.82
C ARG A 474 15.17 -0.89 -5.94
N SER A 475 15.91 0.22 -5.88
CA SER A 475 17.08 0.35 -5.02
C SER A 475 16.68 0.25 -3.54
N LYS A 476 15.67 1.01 -3.12
CA LYS A 476 15.13 0.94 -1.75
C LYS A 476 14.66 -0.46 -1.39
N MET A 477 13.92 -1.14 -2.27
CA MET A 477 13.47 -2.52 -2.04
C MET A 477 14.63 -3.50 -1.80
N LYS A 478 15.75 -3.34 -2.54
CA LYS A 478 16.95 -4.19 -2.40
C LYS A 478 17.81 -3.87 -1.18
N GLN A 479 17.65 -2.70 -0.57
CA GLN A 479 18.41 -2.27 0.61
C GLN A 479 17.86 -2.84 1.93
N TYR A 480 16.65 -3.39 1.92
CA TYR A 480 16.09 -4.19 3.03
C TYR A 480 16.56 -5.65 2.96
#